data_AF-A0A5T1RV74-F1
#
_entry.id   AF-A0A5T1RV74-F1
#
_cell.length_a   1.000
_cell.length_b   1.000
_cell.length_c   1.000
_cell.angle_alpha   90.00
_cell.angle_beta   90.00
_cell.angle_gamma   90.00
#
_symmetry.space_group_name_H-M   'P 1'
#
loop_
_entity.id
_entity.type
_entity.pdbx_description
1 polymer ?
#
loop_
_entity_poly.entity_id
_entity_poly.type
_entity_poly.pdbx_seq_one_letter_code
_entity_poly.pdbx_strand_id
1 'polypeptide(L)'
;AFDEKGNSHSKGFDFGEKFSGEENIDKLKVPAYAGKGEVLTHIAWNDYRIKLEYLFACNSKEVKFYNATEGGARINFTEELSFKECCEKLLTKEKPKFELPKSLTKNRSDKLLVKFKEKIQKDQDNAKRFLNDALALKQILENILSKDFILPLEFLEKVYQNIENFNHSLDEDEFIQDGILKAVIYERGLKISLVYKENILDYASFISAYIKAYYEWLLYFIEKLEQRINIIINS
;
A
#
# COMPACT_ATOMS: atom_id res chain seq x y z
N ALA A 1 6.55 26.25 13.62
CA ALA A 1 7.08 27.62 13.45
C ALA A 1 8.59 27.52 13.51
N PHE A 2 9.30 28.40 12.80
CA PHE A 2 10.75 28.48 12.86
C PHE A 2 11.19 29.16 14.16
N ASP A 3 12.40 28.83 14.64
CA ASP A 3 13.02 29.59 15.73
C ASP A 3 13.55 30.96 15.25
N GLU A 4 14.09 31.76 16.17
CA GLU A 4 14.63 33.10 15.86
C GLU A 4 15.80 33.08 14.85
N LYS A 5 16.50 31.95 14.72
CA LYS A 5 17.59 31.75 13.76
C LYS A 5 17.10 31.19 12.42
N GLY A 6 15.79 30.98 12.30
CA GLY A 6 15.17 30.37 11.13
C GLY A 6 15.35 28.86 11.07
N ASN A 7 15.72 28.21 12.17
CA ASN A 7 15.78 26.76 12.25
C ASN A 7 14.38 26.16 12.36
N SER A 8 14.25 24.98 11.79
CA SER A 8 13.01 24.20 11.73
C SER A 8 12.89 23.17 12.85
N HIS A 9 14.04 22.70 13.35
CA HIS A 9 14.15 21.59 14.29
C HIS A 9 15.04 21.99 15.47
N SER A 10 14.91 21.27 16.57
CA SER A 10 15.69 21.50 17.78
C SER A 10 17.18 21.19 17.58
N LYS A 11 18.03 21.84 18.38
CA LYS A 11 19.46 21.56 18.43
C LYS A 11 19.74 20.07 18.69
N GLY A 12 20.63 19.49 17.87
CA GLY A 12 20.99 18.07 17.97
C GLY A 12 20.02 17.10 17.30
N PHE A 13 19.08 17.59 16.49
CA PHE A 13 18.29 16.73 15.61
C PHE A 13 19.19 16.00 14.62
N ASP A 14 19.02 14.68 14.47
CA ASP A 14 19.93 13.79 13.73
C ASP A 14 20.12 14.20 12.26
N PHE A 15 19.13 14.87 11.67
CA PHE A 15 19.18 15.34 10.28
C PHE A 15 19.51 16.84 10.13
N GLY A 16 19.95 17.48 11.22
CA GLY A 16 20.31 18.90 11.28
C GLY A 16 19.15 19.84 11.61
N GLU A 17 19.44 20.98 12.25
CA GLU A 17 18.44 21.97 12.71
C GLU A 17 17.61 22.59 11.55
N LYS A 18 18.15 22.50 10.34
CA LYS A 18 17.52 22.92 9.08
C LYS A 18 17.38 21.72 8.17
N PHE A 19 16.23 21.07 8.21
CA PHE A 19 15.98 19.94 7.34
C PHE A 19 15.67 20.43 5.92
N SER A 20 16.19 19.70 4.93
CA SER A 20 16.26 20.15 3.53
C SER A 20 14.88 20.37 2.92
N GLY A 21 14.68 21.58 2.37
CA GLY A 21 13.47 21.98 1.64
C GLY A 21 12.78 23.22 2.22
N GLU A 22 12.93 23.47 3.52
CA GLU A 22 12.17 24.53 4.22
C GLU A 22 12.75 25.95 4.07
N GLU A 23 14.03 26.07 3.69
CA GLU A 23 14.66 27.38 3.47
C GLU A 23 14.06 28.14 2.27
N ASN A 24 13.55 27.41 1.28
CA ASN A 24 13.00 27.95 0.03
C ASN A 24 11.46 28.08 0.03
N ILE A 25 10.81 27.86 1.17
CA ILE A 25 9.35 27.97 1.29
C ILE A 25 8.98 29.37 1.75
N ASP A 26 7.94 29.94 1.13
CA ASP A 26 7.39 31.22 1.56
C ASP A 26 6.94 31.19 3.03
N LYS A 27 7.41 32.18 3.78
CA LYS A 27 7.15 32.33 5.21
C LYS A 27 6.11 33.41 5.44
N LEU A 28 5.25 33.18 6.42
CA LEU A 28 4.30 34.15 6.95
C LEU A 28 4.50 34.31 8.45
N LYS A 29 4.07 35.46 8.97
CA LYS A 29 4.05 35.74 10.40
C LYS A 29 2.70 35.34 10.99
N VAL A 30 2.74 34.75 12.17
CA VAL A 30 1.56 34.41 12.97
C VAL A 30 1.80 34.81 14.42
N PRO A 31 0.75 35.07 15.23
CA PRO A 31 0.92 35.43 16.64
C PRO A 31 1.79 34.40 17.38
N ALA A 32 2.76 34.91 18.14
CA ALA A 32 3.64 34.09 18.95
C ALA A 32 2.93 33.60 20.21
N TYR A 33 3.42 32.49 20.75
CA TYR A 33 3.06 31.98 22.07
C TYR A 33 3.00 33.10 23.13
N ALA A 34 2.05 33.02 24.08
CA ALA A 34 1.75 34.05 25.08
C ALA A 34 1.20 35.37 24.51
N GLY A 35 0.92 35.43 23.20
CA GLY A 35 0.47 36.65 22.52
C GLY A 35 1.55 37.73 22.43
N LYS A 36 2.82 37.36 22.64
CA LYS A 36 3.95 38.30 22.69
C LYS A 36 4.68 38.35 21.36
N GLY A 37 4.16 39.14 20.42
CA GLY A 37 4.76 39.34 19.10
C GLY A 37 4.33 38.29 18.08
N GLU A 38 5.21 38.01 17.11
CA GLU A 38 4.94 37.13 15.98
C GLU A 38 6.12 36.18 15.73
N VAL A 39 5.81 34.98 15.24
CA VAL A 39 6.80 33.99 14.79
C VAL A 39 6.62 33.66 13.32
N LEU A 40 7.69 33.22 12.66
CA LEU A 40 7.64 32.79 11.27
C LEU A 40 7.17 31.34 11.16
N THR A 41 6.31 31.06 10.19
CA THR A 41 5.84 29.72 9.82
C THR A 41 5.63 29.65 8.31
N HIS A 42 5.44 28.46 7.75
CA HIS A 42 4.99 28.31 6.36
C HIS A 42 3.52 27.90 6.28
N ILE A 43 2.96 27.95 5.06
CA ILE A 43 1.52 27.78 4.81
C ILE A 43 0.97 26.44 5.33
N ALA A 44 1.64 25.32 5.06
CA ALA A 44 1.19 24.01 5.52
C ALA A 44 1.20 23.86 7.05
N TRP A 45 2.20 24.41 7.77
CA TRP A 45 2.17 24.44 9.23
C TRP A 45 1.06 25.32 9.79
N ASN A 46 0.78 26.46 9.16
CA ASN A 46 -0.30 27.33 9.61
C ASN A 46 -1.69 26.72 9.32
N ASP A 47 -1.87 26.05 8.18
CA ASP A 47 -3.09 25.29 7.88
C ASP A 47 -3.32 24.18 8.90
N TYR A 48 -2.27 23.42 9.24
CA TYR A 48 -2.31 22.42 10.30
C TYR A 48 -2.68 23.04 11.67
N ARG A 49 -2.09 24.18 12.03
CA ARG A 49 -2.42 24.93 13.25
C ARG A 49 -3.91 25.30 13.30
N ILE A 50 -4.46 25.85 12.22
CA ILE A 50 -5.88 26.26 12.14
C ILE A 50 -6.81 25.04 12.27
N LYS A 51 -6.46 23.92 11.64
CA LYS A 51 -7.23 22.67 11.77
C LYS A 51 -7.24 22.13 13.21
N LEU A 52 -6.10 22.23 13.92
CA LEU A 52 -6.05 21.91 15.34
C LEU A 52 -6.92 22.86 16.17
N GLU A 53 -6.88 24.17 15.91
CA GLU A 53 -7.74 25.14 16.60
C GLU A 53 -9.22 24.82 16.43
N TYR A 54 -9.64 24.42 15.23
CA TYR A 54 -11.02 23.97 14.98
C TYR A 54 -11.36 22.73 15.82
N LEU A 55 -10.49 21.72 15.82
CA LEU A 55 -10.67 20.52 16.65
C LEU A 55 -10.80 20.90 18.14
N PHE A 56 -9.94 21.76 18.63
CA PHE A 56 -9.93 22.18 20.03
C PHE A 56 -11.18 22.98 20.39
N ALA A 57 -11.62 23.89 19.51
CA ALA A 57 -12.87 24.64 19.70
C ALA A 57 -14.07 23.71 19.83
N CYS A 58 -14.19 22.71 18.94
CA CYS A 58 -15.29 21.75 18.94
C CYS A 58 -15.33 20.84 20.18
N ASN A 59 -14.20 20.64 20.85
CA ASN A 59 -14.07 19.71 21.99
C ASN A 59 -13.71 20.42 23.31
N SER A 60 -13.79 21.75 23.33
CA SER A 60 -13.32 22.58 24.46
C SER A 60 -14.12 22.39 25.75
N LYS A 61 -15.31 21.78 25.67
CA LYS A 61 -16.15 21.47 26.83
C LYS A 61 -15.79 20.13 27.47
N GLU A 62 -15.35 19.16 26.66
CA GLU A 62 -15.04 17.80 27.10
C GLU A 62 -13.57 17.61 27.46
N VAL A 63 -12.67 18.32 26.78
CA VAL A 63 -11.22 18.13 26.89
C VAL A 63 -10.51 19.45 27.05
N LYS A 64 -9.49 19.45 27.91
CA LYS A 64 -8.60 20.57 28.11
C LYS A 64 -7.34 20.42 27.27
N PHE A 65 -7.13 21.38 26.36
CA PHE A 65 -5.96 21.41 25.49
C PHE A 65 -4.92 22.38 26.01
N TYR A 66 -3.65 22.00 25.97
CA TYR A 66 -2.54 22.83 26.39
C TYR A 66 -1.60 23.10 25.22
N ASN A 67 -1.25 24.36 25.01
CA ASN A 67 -0.12 24.73 24.18
C ASN A 67 1.10 24.86 25.08
N ALA A 68 2.10 24.00 24.88
CA ALA A 68 3.36 24.00 25.62
C ALA A 68 4.58 24.25 24.72
N THR A 69 4.36 24.95 23.60
CA THR A 69 5.40 25.24 22.61
C THR A 69 5.96 26.64 22.81
N GLU A 70 6.71 26.82 23.90
CA GLU A 70 7.43 28.08 24.18
C GLU A 70 8.37 28.43 23.01
N GLY A 71 8.22 29.64 22.45
CA GLY A 71 8.92 30.08 21.24
C GLY A 71 8.23 29.73 19.92
N GLY A 72 7.11 29.01 19.97
CA GLY A 72 6.29 28.65 18.82
C GLY A 72 5.14 29.62 18.54
N ALA A 73 4.22 29.18 17.67
CA ALA A 73 3.00 29.92 17.36
C ALA A 73 1.96 29.76 18.49
N ARG A 74 1.17 30.82 18.71
CA ARG A 74 -0.05 30.73 19.53
C ARG A 74 -1.04 29.82 18.84
N ILE A 75 -1.68 28.94 19.62
CA ILE A 75 -2.75 28.05 19.16
C ILE A 75 -4.01 28.40 19.96
N ASN A 76 -5.04 28.90 19.30
CA ASN A 76 -6.29 29.27 19.94
C ASN A 76 -7.00 28.05 20.55
N PHE A 77 -7.89 28.32 21.52
CA PHE A 77 -8.67 27.30 22.25
C PHE A 77 -7.79 26.30 23.04
N THR A 78 -6.58 26.73 23.40
CA THR A 78 -5.69 26.02 24.32
C THR A 78 -5.35 26.90 25.52
N GLU A 79 -4.99 26.29 26.64
CA GLU A 79 -4.30 26.98 27.73
C GLU A 79 -2.79 26.98 27.50
N GLU A 80 -2.15 28.14 27.63
CA GLU A 80 -0.71 28.27 27.49
C GLU A 80 -0.03 27.99 28.83
N LEU A 81 0.78 26.93 28.87
CA LEU A 81 1.65 26.57 30.00
C LEU A 81 3.02 26.21 29.46
N SER A 82 4.10 26.58 30.16
CA SER A 82 5.43 26.10 29.79
C SER A 82 5.48 24.57 29.78
N PHE A 83 6.42 23.98 29.02
CA PHE A 83 6.60 22.53 29.03
C PHE A 83 6.88 22.01 30.43
N LYS A 84 7.69 22.76 31.19
CA LYS A 84 8.00 22.48 32.59
C LYS A 84 6.74 22.48 33.47
N GLU A 85 5.90 23.51 33.38
CA GLU A 85 4.64 23.57 34.15
C GLU A 85 3.69 22.43 33.77
N CYS A 86 3.62 22.07 32.49
CA CYS A 86 2.86 20.89 32.06
C CYS A 86 3.39 19.63 32.73
N CYS A 87 4.71 19.43 32.77
CA CYS A 87 5.31 18.29 33.47
C CYS A 87 4.96 18.30 34.97
N GLU A 88 5.17 19.42 35.65
CA GLU A 88 4.94 19.53 37.10
C GLU A 88 3.46 19.33 37.47
N LYS A 89 2.53 19.85 36.65
CA LYS A 89 1.07 19.76 36.92
C LYS A 89 0.44 18.45 36.45
N LEU A 90 0.89 17.91 35.30
CA LEU A 90 0.20 16.79 34.63
C LEU A 90 0.93 15.46 34.81
N LEU A 91 2.27 15.46 34.93
CA LEU A 91 3.07 14.23 35.15
C LEU A 91 3.24 13.93 36.64
N THR A 92 2.15 13.94 37.38
CA THR A 92 2.14 13.71 38.84
C THR A 92 2.15 12.24 39.23
N LYS A 93 1.92 11.34 38.27
CA LYS A 93 1.95 9.90 38.46
C LYS A 93 3.17 9.32 37.76
N GLU A 94 3.86 8.40 38.42
CA GLU A 94 4.88 7.60 37.75
C GLU A 94 4.23 6.83 36.58
N LYS A 95 4.83 6.94 35.40
CA LYS A 95 4.39 6.18 34.23
C LYS A 95 4.46 4.68 34.57
N PRO A 96 3.41 3.89 34.31
CA PRO A 96 3.47 2.45 34.52
C PRO A 96 4.64 1.88 33.70
N LYS A 97 5.50 1.09 34.36
CA LYS A 97 6.54 0.31 33.68
C LYS A 97 5.85 -0.89 33.04
N PHE A 98 5.61 -0.82 31.74
CA PHE A 98 5.15 -1.97 30.98
C PHE A 98 6.31 -2.96 30.84
N GLU A 99 6.05 -4.24 31.11
CA GLU A 99 6.99 -5.28 30.74
C GLU A 99 7.12 -5.30 29.21
N LEU A 100 8.36 -5.30 28.71
CA LEU A 100 8.59 -5.55 27.30
C LEU A 100 8.10 -6.96 26.95
N PRO A 101 7.56 -7.18 25.74
CA PRO A 101 7.18 -8.52 25.31
C PRO A 101 8.34 -9.49 25.49
N LYS A 102 8.09 -10.61 26.18
CA LYS A 102 9.10 -11.66 26.34
C LYS A 102 9.44 -12.22 24.97
N SER A 103 10.74 -12.41 24.70
CA SER A 103 11.22 -13.13 23.53
C SER A 103 10.57 -14.51 23.46
N LEU A 104 10.36 -15.00 22.23
CA LEU A 104 9.85 -16.35 22.03
C LEU A 104 10.80 -17.37 22.64
N THR A 105 10.25 -18.39 23.29
CA THR A 105 11.04 -19.56 23.67
C THR A 105 11.57 -20.25 22.41
N LYS A 106 12.73 -20.91 22.50
CA LYS A 106 13.33 -21.64 21.38
C LYS A 106 12.31 -22.58 20.72
N ASN A 107 11.60 -23.40 21.51
CA ASN A 107 10.59 -24.32 21.00
C ASN A 107 9.45 -23.62 20.24
N ARG A 108 9.02 -22.43 20.69
CA ARG A 108 7.97 -21.66 20.00
C ARG A 108 8.49 -21.06 18.71
N SER A 109 9.72 -20.56 18.72
CA SER A 109 10.41 -20.06 17.52
C SER A 109 10.57 -21.17 16.48
N ASP A 110 11.08 -22.33 16.88
CA ASP A 110 11.30 -23.48 15.99
C ASP A 110 9.98 -23.97 15.36
N LYS A 111 8.89 -24.03 16.15
CA LYS A 111 7.57 -24.40 15.64
C LYS A 111 7.04 -23.41 14.60
N LEU A 112 7.28 -22.11 14.77
CA LEU A 112 6.89 -21.11 13.78
C LEU A 112 7.74 -21.24 12.51
N LEU A 113 9.06 -21.45 12.66
CA LEU A 113 9.96 -21.66 11.52
C LEU A 113 9.59 -22.88 10.67
N VAL A 114 9.17 -24.00 11.30
CA VAL A 114 8.67 -25.18 10.58
C VAL A 114 7.46 -24.82 9.74
N LYS A 115 6.47 -24.11 10.30
CA LYS A 115 5.28 -23.66 9.55
C LYS A 115 5.63 -22.75 8.37
N PHE A 116 6.61 -21.86 8.53
CA PHE A 116 7.09 -21.02 7.43
C PHE A 116 7.70 -21.87 6.32
N LYS A 117 8.54 -22.86 6.65
CA LYS A 117 9.14 -23.77 5.66
C LYS A 117 8.08 -24.61 4.93
N GLU A 118 7.08 -25.13 5.65
CA GLU A 118 5.96 -25.87 5.06
C GLU A 118 5.17 -24.99 4.06
N LYS A 119 4.91 -23.72 4.42
CA LYS A 119 4.23 -22.77 3.53
C LYS A 119 5.06 -22.48 2.29
N ILE A 120 6.37 -22.25 2.42
CA ILE A 120 7.27 -22.02 1.27
C ILE A 120 7.25 -23.22 0.32
N GLN A 121 7.35 -24.45 0.86
CA GLN A 121 7.30 -25.66 0.03
C GLN A 121 5.97 -25.77 -0.73
N LYS A 122 4.84 -25.54 -0.03
CA LYS A 122 3.52 -25.53 -0.66
C LYS A 122 3.42 -24.49 -1.78
N ASP A 123 3.96 -23.29 -1.55
CA ASP A 123 3.95 -22.21 -2.53
C ASP A 123 4.83 -22.55 -3.76
N GLN A 124 5.97 -23.22 -3.57
CA GLN A 124 6.80 -23.74 -4.66
C GLN A 124 6.05 -24.79 -5.51
N ASP A 125 5.34 -25.71 -4.85
CA ASP A 125 4.58 -26.76 -5.53
C ASP A 125 3.38 -26.17 -6.30
N ASN A 126 2.65 -25.24 -5.68
CA ASN A 126 1.58 -24.48 -6.33
C ASN A 126 2.09 -23.72 -7.55
N ALA A 127 3.22 -23.02 -7.43
CA ALA A 127 3.78 -22.24 -8.52
C ALA A 127 4.14 -23.11 -9.74
N LYS A 128 4.78 -24.28 -9.50
CA LYS A 128 5.09 -25.25 -10.56
C LYS A 128 3.83 -25.80 -11.22
N ARG A 129 2.79 -26.13 -10.42
CA ARG A 129 1.49 -26.60 -10.94
C ARG A 129 0.89 -25.56 -11.88
N PHE A 130 0.74 -24.31 -11.42
CA PHE A 130 0.16 -23.24 -12.24
C PHE A 130 0.99 -22.91 -13.48
N LEU A 131 2.31 -22.98 -13.41
CA LEU A 131 3.16 -22.78 -14.58
C LEU A 131 2.89 -23.86 -15.64
N ASN A 132 2.82 -25.12 -15.23
CA ASN A 132 2.51 -26.22 -16.14
C ASN A 132 1.12 -26.08 -16.76
N ASP A 133 0.11 -25.73 -15.95
CA ASP A 133 -1.26 -25.51 -16.43
C ASP A 133 -1.33 -24.33 -17.41
N ALA A 134 -0.62 -23.24 -17.11
CA ALA A 134 -0.53 -22.06 -17.98
C ALA A 134 0.17 -22.38 -19.30
N LEU A 135 1.25 -23.15 -19.28
CA LEU A 135 1.97 -23.58 -20.49
C LEU A 135 1.12 -24.52 -21.36
N ALA A 136 0.37 -25.43 -20.75
CA ALA A 136 -0.56 -26.30 -21.45
C ALA A 136 -1.68 -25.49 -22.13
N LEU A 137 -2.28 -24.54 -21.40
CA LEU A 137 -3.29 -23.65 -21.96
C LEU A 137 -2.70 -22.79 -23.08
N LYS A 138 -1.50 -22.22 -22.90
CA LYS A 138 -0.78 -21.45 -23.93
C LYS A 138 -0.66 -22.25 -25.22
N GLN A 139 -0.24 -23.52 -25.13
CA GLN A 139 -0.08 -24.37 -26.31
C GLN A 139 -1.41 -24.61 -27.03
N ILE A 140 -2.51 -24.81 -26.29
CA ILE A 140 -3.85 -24.95 -26.86
C ILE A 140 -4.25 -23.67 -27.61
N LEU A 141 -4.10 -22.50 -26.97
CA LEU A 141 -4.49 -21.23 -27.55
C LEU A 141 -3.62 -20.86 -28.78
N GLU A 142 -2.32 -21.13 -28.73
CA GLU A 142 -1.39 -20.91 -29.85
C GLU A 142 -1.74 -21.78 -31.08
N ASN A 143 -2.15 -23.04 -30.85
CA ASN A 143 -2.63 -23.93 -31.91
C ASN A 143 -3.93 -23.43 -32.57
N ILE A 144 -4.76 -22.71 -31.81
CA ILE A 144 -6.01 -22.12 -32.31
C ILE A 144 -5.71 -20.85 -33.11
N LEU A 145 -4.87 -19.98 -32.56
CA LEU A 145 -4.53 -18.69 -33.16
C LEU A 145 -3.65 -18.81 -34.41
N SER A 146 -2.98 -19.95 -34.61
CA SER A 146 -2.23 -20.26 -35.82
C SER A 146 -3.10 -20.70 -37.01
N LYS A 147 -4.43 -20.78 -36.85
CA LYS A 147 -5.35 -21.10 -37.95
C LYS A 147 -5.72 -19.82 -38.70
N ASP A 148 -5.68 -19.88 -40.03
CA ASP A 148 -6.06 -18.75 -40.91
C ASP A 148 -7.58 -18.57 -41.06
N PHE A 149 -8.38 -19.32 -40.31
CA PHE A 149 -9.84 -19.29 -40.35
C PHE A 149 -10.45 -19.44 -38.95
N ILE A 150 -11.68 -18.95 -38.78
CA ILE A 150 -12.43 -19.06 -37.52
C ILE A 150 -12.89 -20.52 -37.34
N LEU A 151 -12.58 -21.09 -36.18
CA LEU A 151 -12.98 -22.46 -35.83
C LEU A 151 -14.49 -22.55 -35.55
N PRO A 152 -15.09 -23.76 -35.67
CA PRO A 152 -16.50 -23.97 -35.35
C PRO A 152 -16.85 -23.50 -33.94
N LEU A 153 -18.03 -22.89 -33.78
CA LEU A 153 -18.47 -22.30 -32.50
C LEU A 153 -18.39 -23.29 -31.33
N GLU A 154 -18.87 -24.52 -31.50
CA GLU A 154 -18.84 -25.56 -30.45
C GLU A 154 -17.41 -25.85 -29.95
N PHE A 155 -16.41 -25.75 -30.84
CA PHE A 155 -15.02 -25.89 -30.47
C PHE A 155 -14.52 -24.67 -29.68
N LEU A 156 -14.84 -23.45 -30.14
CA LEU A 156 -14.50 -22.21 -29.47
C LEU A 156 -15.10 -22.14 -28.06
N GLU A 157 -16.34 -22.59 -27.87
CA GLU A 157 -17.00 -22.65 -26.56
C GLU A 157 -16.30 -23.60 -25.59
N LYS A 158 -15.83 -24.76 -26.06
CA LYS A 158 -15.03 -25.68 -25.22
C LYS A 158 -13.71 -25.05 -24.77
N VAL A 159 -13.06 -24.30 -25.66
CA VAL A 159 -11.83 -23.57 -25.33
C VAL A 159 -12.10 -22.45 -24.33
N TYR A 160 -13.19 -21.71 -24.53
CA TYR A 160 -13.64 -20.70 -23.59
C TYR A 160 -13.90 -21.30 -22.21
N GLN A 161 -14.56 -22.46 -22.13
CA GLN A 161 -14.77 -23.16 -20.85
C GLN A 161 -13.45 -23.57 -20.17
N ASN A 162 -12.45 -23.99 -20.94
CA ASN A 162 -11.13 -24.31 -20.39
C ASN A 162 -10.44 -23.07 -19.81
N ILE A 163 -10.59 -21.91 -20.47
CA ILE A 163 -10.13 -20.62 -19.94
C ILE A 163 -10.83 -20.31 -18.61
N GLU A 164 -12.16 -20.46 -18.55
CA GLU A 164 -12.93 -20.19 -17.33
C GLU A 164 -12.56 -21.13 -16.18
N ASN A 165 -12.29 -22.41 -16.46
CA ASN A 165 -11.81 -23.36 -15.45
C ASN A 165 -10.42 -22.98 -14.91
N PHE A 166 -9.53 -22.51 -15.79
CA PHE A 166 -8.23 -22.00 -15.35
C PHE A 166 -8.37 -20.70 -14.55
N ASN A 167 -9.23 -19.77 -14.98
CA ASN A 167 -9.56 -18.54 -14.23
C ASN A 167 -10.05 -18.87 -12.81
N HIS A 168 -10.98 -19.80 -12.69
CA HIS A 168 -11.48 -20.26 -11.39
C HIS A 168 -10.36 -20.81 -10.50
N SER A 169 -9.45 -21.61 -11.08
CA SER A 169 -8.32 -22.16 -10.35
C SER A 169 -7.34 -21.08 -9.85
N LEU A 170 -7.18 -19.98 -10.60
CA LEU A 170 -6.39 -18.83 -10.19
C LEU A 170 -7.09 -18.01 -9.09
N ASP A 171 -8.41 -17.88 -9.16
CA ASP A 171 -9.20 -17.05 -8.24
C ASP A 171 -9.32 -17.68 -6.84
N GLU A 172 -9.27 -19.00 -6.73
CA GLU A 172 -9.37 -19.72 -5.45
C GLU A 172 -8.04 -19.97 -4.73
N ASP A 173 -6.90 -19.79 -5.40
CA ASP A 173 -5.60 -20.13 -4.82
C ASP A 173 -4.92 -18.94 -4.12
N GLU A 174 -4.66 -19.10 -2.82
CA GLU A 174 -4.02 -18.10 -1.97
C GLU A 174 -2.67 -17.61 -2.51
N PHE A 175 -1.88 -18.48 -3.13
CA PHE A 175 -0.57 -18.11 -3.67
C PHE A 175 -0.70 -17.16 -4.86
N ILE A 176 -1.72 -17.37 -5.70
CA ILE A 176 -2.02 -16.53 -6.87
C ILE A 176 -2.68 -15.21 -6.45
N GLN A 177 -3.54 -15.24 -5.43
CA GLN A 177 -4.30 -14.07 -4.97
C GLN A 177 -3.51 -13.10 -4.07
N ASP A 178 -2.19 -13.25 -4.01
CA ASP A 178 -1.34 -12.33 -3.27
C ASP A 178 -1.23 -10.95 -3.94
N GLY A 179 -0.65 -9.97 -3.25
CA GLY A 179 -0.58 -8.60 -3.77
C GLY A 179 0.18 -8.43 -5.09
N ILE A 180 1.07 -9.36 -5.45
CA ILE A 180 1.92 -9.27 -6.64
C ILE A 180 1.21 -9.88 -7.85
N LEU A 181 0.80 -11.15 -7.76
CA LEU A 181 0.17 -11.86 -8.87
C LEU A 181 -1.27 -11.38 -9.11
N LYS A 182 -1.95 -10.87 -8.09
CA LYS A 182 -3.27 -10.24 -8.27
C LYS A 182 -3.22 -9.02 -9.17
N ALA A 183 -2.12 -8.25 -9.15
CA ALA A 183 -1.93 -7.15 -10.09
C ALA A 183 -1.87 -7.64 -11.55
N VAL A 184 -1.22 -8.79 -11.78
CA VAL A 184 -1.17 -9.47 -13.09
C VAL A 184 -2.57 -9.92 -13.52
N ILE A 185 -3.40 -10.40 -12.58
CA ILE A 185 -4.79 -10.75 -12.86
C ILE A 185 -5.64 -9.52 -13.23
N TYR A 186 -5.40 -8.35 -12.62
CA TYR A 186 -6.12 -7.13 -13.02
C TYR A 186 -5.82 -6.71 -14.46
N GLU A 187 -4.61 -6.97 -14.96
CA GLU A 187 -4.28 -6.75 -16.37
C GLU A 187 -5.10 -7.64 -17.32
N ARG A 188 -5.49 -8.85 -16.89
CA ARG A 188 -6.46 -9.70 -17.62
C ARG A 188 -7.74 -8.92 -17.87
N GLY A 189 -8.30 -8.34 -16.80
CA GLY A 189 -9.54 -7.57 -16.85
C GLY A 189 -9.44 -6.38 -17.81
N LEU A 190 -8.31 -5.68 -17.81
CA LEU A 190 -8.06 -4.60 -18.77
C LEU A 190 -8.04 -5.12 -20.21
N LYS A 191 -7.26 -6.17 -20.51
CA LYS A 191 -7.18 -6.74 -21.87
C LYS A 191 -8.53 -7.24 -22.38
N ILE A 192 -9.30 -7.93 -21.53
CA ILE A 192 -10.65 -8.39 -21.87
C ILE A 192 -11.62 -7.21 -22.06
N SER A 193 -11.51 -6.13 -21.27
CA SER A 193 -12.36 -4.95 -21.44
C SER A 193 -12.21 -4.27 -22.80
N LEU A 194 -11.01 -4.35 -23.39
CA LEU A 194 -10.76 -3.85 -24.74
C LEU A 194 -11.52 -4.66 -25.79
N VAL A 195 -11.67 -5.98 -25.61
CA VAL A 195 -12.48 -6.82 -26.50
C VAL A 195 -13.95 -6.42 -26.43
N TYR A 196 -14.49 -6.18 -25.21
CA TYR A 196 -15.87 -5.71 -25.07
C TYR A 196 -16.12 -4.36 -25.75
N LYS A 197 -15.13 -3.47 -25.75
CA LYS A 197 -15.22 -2.15 -26.40
C LYS A 197 -15.38 -2.25 -27.91
N GLU A 198 -14.87 -3.30 -28.55
CA GLU A 198 -15.00 -3.52 -30.01
C GLU A 198 -16.44 -3.82 -30.44
N ASN A 199 -17.35 -4.13 -29.50
CA ASN A 199 -18.78 -4.36 -29.75
C ASN A 199 -19.06 -5.38 -30.86
N ILE A 200 -18.30 -6.49 -30.85
CA ILE A 200 -18.43 -7.58 -31.83
C ILE A 200 -19.77 -8.30 -31.62
N LEU A 201 -20.63 -8.27 -32.64
CA LEU A 201 -21.98 -8.86 -32.57
C LEU A 201 -22.02 -10.37 -32.88
N ASP A 202 -21.09 -10.85 -33.71
CA ASP A 202 -20.97 -12.28 -34.00
C ASP A 202 -20.26 -13.01 -32.87
N TYR A 203 -20.92 -14.01 -32.29
CA TYR A 203 -20.43 -14.66 -31.09
C TYR A 203 -19.14 -15.46 -31.33
N ALA A 204 -19.00 -16.13 -32.48
CA ALA A 204 -17.77 -16.87 -32.82
C ALA A 204 -16.57 -15.92 -32.97
N SER A 205 -16.79 -14.77 -33.62
CA SER A 205 -15.81 -13.70 -33.74
C SER A 205 -15.45 -13.09 -32.38
N PHE A 206 -16.45 -12.89 -31.51
CA PHE A 206 -16.23 -12.40 -30.15
C PHE A 206 -15.35 -13.36 -29.33
N ILE A 207 -15.67 -14.66 -29.30
CA ILE A 207 -14.86 -15.64 -28.56
C ILE A 207 -13.44 -15.71 -29.12
N SER A 208 -13.29 -15.61 -30.44
CA SER A 208 -11.96 -15.60 -31.09
C SER A 208 -11.14 -14.38 -30.68
N ALA A 209 -11.75 -13.19 -30.60
CA ALA A 209 -11.11 -11.98 -30.08
C ALA A 209 -10.77 -12.10 -28.58
N TYR A 210 -11.67 -12.69 -27.78
CA TYR A 210 -11.44 -12.98 -26.37
C TYR A 210 -10.24 -13.91 -26.18
N ILE A 211 -10.18 -15.03 -26.91
CA ILE A 211 -9.06 -15.99 -26.88
C ILE A 211 -7.74 -15.30 -27.22
N LYS A 212 -7.73 -14.42 -28.22
CA LYS A 212 -6.53 -13.66 -28.59
C LYS A 212 -6.05 -12.75 -27.45
N ALA A 213 -6.96 -11.94 -26.89
CA ALA A 213 -6.63 -11.05 -25.77
C ALA A 213 -6.18 -11.84 -24.54
N TYR A 214 -6.82 -12.98 -24.28
CA TYR A 214 -6.46 -13.88 -23.19
C TYR A 214 -5.09 -14.52 -23.40
N TYR A 215 -4.75 -14.95 -24.62
CA TYR A 215 -3.44 -15.48 -24.94
C TYR A 215 -2.32 -14.47 -24.69
N GLU A 216 -2.50 -13.22 -25.10
CA GLU A 216 -1.54 -12.15 -24.81
C GLU A 216 -1.36 -11.92 -23.30
N TRP A 217 -2.45 -11.95 -22.54
CA TRP A 217 -2.38 -11.89 -21.09
C TRP A 217 -1.65 -13.11 -20.50
N LEU A 218 -1.92 -14.31 -21.03
CA LEU A 218 -1.35 -15.55 -20.52
C LEU A 218 0.17 -15.58 -20.70
N LEU A 219 0.71 -15.04 -21.80
CA LEU A 219 2.16 -14.88 -22.00
C LEU A 219 2.77 -14.00 -20.90
N TYR A 220 2.12 -12.87 -20.62
CA TYR A 220 2.56 -11.96 -19.55
C TYR A 220 2.45 -12.63 -18.17
N PHE A 221 1.37 -13.35 -17.90
CA PHE A 221 1.18 -14.10 -16.66
C PHE A 221 2.29 -15.14 -16.46
N ILE A 222 2.63 -15.92 -17.50
CA ILE A 222 3.71 -16.90 -17.46
C ILE A 222 5.05 -16.23 -17.12
N GLU A 223 5.40 -15.14 -17.80
CA GLU A 223 6.65 -14.39 -17.53
C GLU A 223 6.75 -13.96 -16.05
N LYS A 224 5.65 -13.43 -15.49
CA LYS A 224 5.63 -12.98 -14.08
C LYS A 224 5.64 -14.13 -13.10
N LEU A 225 4.97 -15.24 -13.43
CA LEU A 225 5.00 -16.44 -12.61
C LEU A 225 6.40 -17.06 -12.57
N GLU A 226 7.10 -17.13 -13.71
CA GLU A 226 8.50 -17.60 -13.79
C GLU A 226 9.45 -16.72 -12.97
N GLN A 227 9.32 -15.39 -13.05
CA GLN A 227 10.10 -14.46 -12.23
C GLN A 227 9.88 -14.74 -10.73
N ARG A 228 8.63 -14.97 -10.32
CA ARG A 228 8.29 -15.30 -8.93
C ARG A 228 8.86 -16.65 -8.52
N ILE A 229 8.75 -17.68 -9.36
CA ILE A 229 9.31 -19.01 -9.10
C ILE A 229 10.82 -18.91 -8.87
N ASN A 230 11.52 -18.14 -9.69
CA ASN A 230 12.97 -17.94 -9.54
C ASN A 230 13.33 -17.28 -8.21
N ILE A 231 12.50 -16.38 -7.68
CA ILE A 231 12.71 -15.77 -6.37
C ILE A 231 12.51 -16.80 -5.25
N ILE A 232 11.43 -17.58 -5.32
CA ILE A 232 11.03 -18.52 -4.25
C ILE A 232 11.92 -19.78 -4.22
N ILE A 233 12.47 -20.21 -5.35
CA ILE A 233 13.39 -21.35 -5.40
C ILE A 233 14.79 -20.96 -4.92
N ASN A 234 15.22 -19.72 -5.16
CA ASN A 234 16.56 -19.25 -4.79
C ASN A 234 16.62 -18.57 -3.40
N SER A 235 15.52 -18.56 -2.66
CA SER A 235 15.42 -18.05 -1.27
C SER A 235 15.63 -19.14 -0.24
#